data_AF-A0A7R9PFG0-F1
#
_entry.id   AF-A0A7R9PFG0-F1
#
_cell.length_a   1.000
_cell.length_b   1.000
_cell.length_c   1.000
_cell.angle_alpha   90.00
_cell.angle_beta   90.00
_cell.angle_gamma   90.00
#
_symmetry.space_group_name_H-M   'P 1'
#
loop_
_entity.id
_entity.type
_entity.pdbx_description
1 polymer ?
#
loop_
_entity_poly.entity_id
_entity_poly.type
_entity_poly.pdbx_seq_one_letter_code
_entity_poly.pdbx_strand_id
1 'polypeptide(L)'
;MNVVTAVKMYVTKMTEESGPGMKVLLMDKHTTSIVSMVYGQSEILQREVYLFERIDSGGQQEPMKHLKCIAFVRPTKDNIALLSRELRYPRYGVYYICEYQRSN
;
A
#
# COMPACT_ATOMS: atom_id res chain seq x y z
N MET A 1 -9.55 23.50 5.70
CA MET A 1 -9.48 22.11 5.19
C MET A 1 -8.02 21.80 4.91
N ASN A 2 -7.41 20.82 5.59
CA ASN A 2 -5.97 20.51 5.44
C ASN A 2 -5.81 19.19 4.65
N VAL A 3 -5.24 19.29 3.45
CA VAL A 3 -5.06 18.15 2.54
C VAL A 3 -4.11 17.10 3.12
N VAL A 4 -3.06 17.53 3.83
CA VAL A 4 -2.10 16.62 4.50
C VAL A 4 -2.83 15.76 5.53
N THR A 5 -3.65 16.39 6.37
CA THR A 5 -4.46 15.69 7.38
C THR A 5 -5.44 14.72 6.73
N ALA A 6 -6.09 15.11 5.63
CA ALA A 6 -7.03 14.24 4.92
C ALA A 6 -6.35 12.98 4.36
N VAL A 7 -5.21 13.15 3.67
CA VAL A 7 -4.41 12.01 3.16
C VAL A 7 -3.94 11.12 4.31
N LYS A 8 -3.49 11.73 5.41
CA LYS A 8 -3.06 11.01 6.61
C LYS A 8 -4.18 10.13 7.16
N MET A 9 -5.40 10.66 7.28
CA MET A 9 -6.59 9.91 7.71
C MET A 9 -6.93 8.74 6.80
N TYR A 10 -6.78 8.89 5.47
CA TYR A 10 -7.01 7.77 4.55
C TYR A 10 -6.02 6.63 4.79
N VAL A 11 -4.72 6.92 4.90
CA VAL A 11 -3.71 5.88 5.15
C VAL A 11 -3.89 5.24 6.52
N THR A 12 -4.21 6.04 7.55
CA THR A 12 -4.60 5.57 8.88
C THR A 12 -5.71 4.52 8.78
N LYS A 13 -6.80 4.87 8.10
CA LYS A 13 -7.96 3.99 7.93
C LYS A 13 -7.59 2.71 7.18
N MET A 14 -6.82 2.82 6.09
CA MET A 14 -6.32 1.65 5.34
C MET A 14 -5.51 0.69 6.22
N THR A 15 -4.63 1.21 7.08
CA THR A 15 -3.83 0.37 8.00
C THR A 15 -4.66 -0.27 9.12
N GLU A 16 -5.73 0.40 9.56
CA GLU A 16 -6.62 -0.08 10.62
C GLU A 16 -7.57 -1.16 10.11
N GLU A 17 -8.15 -0.98 8.91
CA GLU A 17 -9.01 -1.98 8.25
C GLU A 17 -8.27 -3.28 7.94
N SER A 18 -6.94 -3.21 7.72
CA SER A 18 -6.12 -4.41 7.55
C SER A 18 -5.97 -5.25 8.84
N GLY A 19 -6.41 -4.72 9.99
CA GLY A 19 -6.31 -5.37 11.30
C GLY A 19 -4.86 -5.52 11.80
N PRO A 20 -4.64 -6.17 12.95
CA PRO A 20 -3.30 -6.34 13.51
C PRO A 20 -2.42 -7.29 12.69
N GLY A 21 -1.10 -7.17 12.81
CA GLY A 21 -0.10 -8.06 12.20
C GLY A 21 0.85 -7.36 11.24
N MET A 22 1.85 -8.11 10.74
CA MET A 22 2.90 -7.56 9.87
C MET A 22 2.34 -7.16 8.51
N LYS A 23 2.48 -5.88 8.15
CA LYS A 23 1.97 -5.31 6.90
C LYS A 23 3.09 -4.86 5.99
N VAL A 24 2.83 -4.98 4.69
CA VAL A 24 3.59 -4.36 3.61
C VAL A 24 2.70 -3.36 2.88
N LEU A 25 3.24 -2.18 2.62
CA LEU A 25 2.58 -1.15 1.82
C LEU A 25 3.13 -1.22 0.38
N LEU A 26 2.29 -1.69 -0.54
CA LEU A 26 2.60 -1.81 -1.95
C LEU A 26 2.08 -0.58 -2.69
N MET A 27 2.98 0.15 -3.36
CA MET A 27 2.73 1.47 -3.93
C MET A 27 3.23 1.60 -5.37
N ASP A 28 2.71 2.58 -6.10
CA ASP A 28 3.31 3.10 -7.32
C ASP A 28 4.23 4.29 -7.01
N LYS A 29 5.02 4.71 -8.01
CA LYS A 29 5.93 5.87 -7.90
C LYS A 29 5.29 7.13 -7.30
N HIS A 30 4.05 7.41 -7.64
CA HIS A 30 3.35 8.62 -7.23
C HIS A 30 2.80 8.51 -5.80
N THR A 31 2.18 7.37 -5.47
CA THR A 31 1.68 7.07 -4.13
C THR A 31 2.82 6.96 -3.11
N THR A 32 3.99 6.45 -3.50
CA THR A 32 5.19 6.50 -2.65
C THR A 32 5.55 7.92 -2.26
N SER A 33 5.58 8.87 -3.22
CA SER A 33 5.85 10.27 -2.90
C SER A 33 4.82 10.87 -1.95
N ILE A 34 3.54 10.53 -2.12
CA ILE A 34 2.46 11.01 -1.24
C ILE A 34 2.65 10.50 0.19
N VAL A 35 2.87 9.18 0.37
CA VAL A 35 3.02 8.58 1.70
C VAL A 35 4.26 9.12 2.42
N SER A 36 5.39 9.26 1.71
CA SER A 36 6.62 9.81 2.29
C SER A 36 6.51 11.27 2.74
N MET A 37 5.56 12.06 2.20
CA MET A 37 5.33 13.43 2.64
C MET A 37 4.42 13.52 3.87
N VAL A 38 3.55 12.54 4.09
CA VAL A 38 2.51 12.60 5.13
C VAL A 38 2.81 11.73 6.35
N TYR A 39 3.73 10.78 6.23
CA TYR A 39 4.16 9.90 7.31
C TYR A 39 5.68 9.89 7.48
N GLY A 40 6.13 10.00 8.73
CA GLY A 40 7.48 9.63 9.11
C GLY A 40 7.62 8.11 9.29
N GLN A 41 8.84 7.58 9.11
CA GLN A 41 9.15 6.15 9.27
C GLN A 41 8.66 5.58 10.61
N SER A 42 8.94 6.25 11.73
CA SER A 42 8.53 5.77 13.06
C SER A 42 7.00 5.70 13.24
N GLU A 43 6.26 6.61 12.62
CA GLU A 43 4.81 6.66 12.76
C GLU A 43 4.11 5.53 12.01
N ILE A 44 4.59 5.19 10.81
CA ILE A 44 4.02 4.12 10.01
C ILE A 44 4.43 2.73 10.53
N LEU A 45 5.62 2.62 11.15
CA LEU A 45 6.04 1.41 11.88
C LEU A 45 5.15 1.12 13.10
N GLN A 46 4.70 2.15 13.82
CA GLN A 46 3.75 2.00 14.93
C GLN A 46 2.38 1.45 14.46
N ARG A 47 2.09 1.53 13.16
CA ARG A 47 0.89 0.96 12.53
C ARG A 47 1.12 -0.44 11.94
N GLU A 48 2.25 -1.06 12.31
CA GLU A 48 2.69 -2.40 11.89
C GLU A 48 3.00 -2.51 10.38
N VAL A 49 3.28 -1.39 9.72
CA VAL A 49 3.75 -1.36 8.33
C VAL A 49 5.28 -1.33 8.33
N TYR A 50 5.88 -2.49 8.05
CA TYR A 50 7.33 -2.68 8.15
C TYR A 50 8.05 -2.66 6.81
N LEU A 51 7.34 -3.03 5.74
CA LEU A 51 7.90 -3.09 4.39
C LEU A 51 7.20 -2.11 3.46
N PHE A 52 7.99 -1.47 2.61
CA PHE A 52 7.53 -0.58 1.55
C PHE A 52 8.00 -1.14 0.23
N GLU A 53 7.06 -1.51 -0.62
CA GLU A 53 7.37 -2.06 -1.94
C GLU A 53 6.75 -1.23 -3.04
N ARG A 54 7.41 -1.26 -4.18
CA ARG A 54 6.93 -0.66 -5.42
C ARG A 54 6.41 -1.75 -6.34
N ILE A 55 5.21 -1.55 -6.87
CA ILE A 55 4.53 -2.52 -7.74
C ILE A 55 5.27 -2.73 -9.08
N ASP A 56 6.05 -1.73 -9.51
CA ASP A 56 6.84 -1.78 -10.74
C ASP A 56 8.27 -2.30 -10.53
N SER A 57 8.73 -2.45 -9.28
CA SER A 57 10.10 -2.91 -8.99
C SER A 57 10.33 -4.40 -9.22
N GLY A 58 9.31 -5.17 -9.63
CA GLY A 58 9.43 -6.61 -9.91
C GLY A 58 10.02 -7.37 -8.72
N GLY A 59 9.41 -7.17 -7.54
CA GLY A 59 9.98 -7.47 -6.23
C GLY A 59 10.48 -8.90 -6.00
N GLN A 60 11.01 -9.12 -4.80
CA GLN A 60 11.61 -10.40 -4.39
C GLN A 60 10.68 -11.58 -4.71
N GLN A 61 11.24 -12.62 -5.32
CA GLN A 61 10.53 -13.84 -5.70
C GLN A 61 10.13 -14.69 -4.49
N GLU A 62 10.63 -14.37 -3.29
CA GLU A 62 10.32 -15.12 -2.09
C GLU A 62 8.91 -14.81 -1.57
N PRO A 63 8.07 -15.83 -1.39
CA PRO A 63 6.71 -15.65 -0.88
C PRO A 63 6.74 -15.30 0.62
N MET A 64 6.14 -14.18 0.98
CA MET A 64 6.00 -13.70 2.37
C MET A 64 4.54 -13.85 2.84
N LYS A 65 4.09 -15.10 2.98
CA LYS A 65 2.68 -15.43 3.26
C LYS A 65 2.14 -14.97 4.62
N HIS A 66 3.02 -14.68 5.56
CA HIS A 66 2.65 -14.13 6.87
C HIS A 66 2.34 -12.63 6.82
N LEU A 67 2.64 -11.96 5.71
CA LEU A 67 2.39 -10.53 5.55
C LEU A 67 1.00 -10.26 4.96
N LYS A 68 0.42 -9.16 5.44
CA LYS A 68 -0.75 -8.52 4.85
C LYS A 68 -0.29 -7.41 3.90
N CYS A 69 -0.70 -7.48 2.65
CA CYS A 69 -0.39 -6.48 1.64
C CYS A 69 -1.49 -5.43 1.58
N ILE A 70 -1.12 -4.17 1.78
CA ILE A 70 -1.98 -3.02 1.52
C ILE A 70 -1.54 -2.44 0.17
N ALA A 71 -2.31 -2.68 -0.88
CA ALA A 71 -2.07 -2.17 -2.21
C ALA A 71 -2.69 -0.78 -2.36
N PHE A 72 -1.86 0.25 -2.17
CA PHE A 72 -2.23 1.65 -2.36
C PHE A 72 -1.62 2.16 -3.66
N VAL A 73 -2.32 1.94 -4.77
CA VAL A 73 -1.88 2.29 -6.13
C VAL A 73 -2.97 3.08 -6.85
N ARG A 74 -2.59 3.91 -7.84
CA ARG A 74 -3.57 4.60 -8.67
C ARG A 74 -4.26 3.63 -9.63
N PRO A 75 -5.54 3.82 -9.98
CA PRO A 75 -6.27 2.95 -10.92
C PRO A 75 -5.89 3.25 -12.39
N THR A 76 -4.61 3.15 -12.73
CA THR A 76 -4.11 3.26 -14.11
C THR A 76 -4.08 1.89 -14.77
N LYS A 77 -4.13 1.84 -16.10
CA LYS A 77 -4.04 0.57 -16.86
C LYS A 77 -2.76 -0.21 -16.50
N ASP A 78 -1.64 0.48 -16.35
CA ASP A 78 -0.36 -0.14 -16.01
C ASP A 78 -0.38 -0.74 -14.60
N ASN A 79 -0.88 0.00 -13.61
CA ASN A 79 -0.97 -0.49 -12.23
C ASN A 79 -1.93 -1.68 -12.12
N ILE A 80 -3.05 -1.65 -12.85
CA ILE A 80 -4.00 -2.77 -12.89
C ILE A 80 -3.34 -4.01 -13.50
N ALA A 81 -2.58 -3.85 -14.59
CA ALA A 81 -1.85 -4.96 -15.22
C ALA A 81 -0.79 -5.55 -14.27
N LEU A 82 -0.01 -4.69 -13.59
CA LEU A 82 0.99 -5.12 -12.62
C LEU A 82 0.35 -5.81 -11.40
N LEU A 83 -0.75 -5.27 -10.88
CA LEU A 83 -1.50 -5.86 -9.77
C LEU A 83 -2.12 -7.20 -10.16
N SER A 84 -2.67 -7.31 -11.36
CA SER A 84 -3.20 -8.58 -11.88
C SER A 84 -2.10 -9.64 -11.98
N ARG A 85 -0.89 -9.26 -12.42
CA ARG A 85 0.28 -10.15 -12.43
C ARG A 85 0.67 -10.62 -11.04
N GLU A 86 0.71 -9.70 -10.07
CA GLU A 86 0.99 -10.00 -8.66
C GLU A 86 -0.05 -10.97 -8.07
N LEU A 87 -1.34 -10.73 -8.30
CA LEU A 87 -2.43 -11.55 -7.78
C LEU A 87 -2.52 -12.93 -8.43
N ARG A 88 -1.93 -13.12 -9.62
CA ARG A 88 -1.86 -14.42 -10.29
C ARG A 88 -0.96 -15.40 -9.55
N TYR A 89 0.12 -14.89 -8.95
CA TYR A 89 1.06 -15.64 -8.13
C TYR A 89 1.31 -14.85 -6.85
N PRO A 90 0.32 -14.82 -5.93
CA PRO A 90 0.35 -13.91 -4.80
C PRO A 90 1.56 -14.18 -3.93
N ARG A 91 2.37 -13.16 -3.64
CA ARG A 91 3.52 -13.27 -2.72
C ARG A 91 3.08 -13.20 -1.27
N TYR A 92 2.04 -12.42 -1.00
CA TYR A 92 1.52 -12.18 0.35
C TYR A 92 0.34 -13.09 0.68
N GLY A 93 -0.03 -13.17 1.96
CA GLY A 93 -1.13 -14.02 2.42
C GLY A 93 -2.51 -13.41 2.16
N VAL A 94 -2.62 -12.09 2.35
CA VAL A 94 -3.87 -11.33 2.20
C VAL A 94 -3.57 -10.03 1.49
N TYR A 95 -4.47 -9.60 0.61
CA TYR A 95 -4.37 -8.33 -0.13
C TYR A 95 -5.57 -7.44 0.20
N TYR A 96 -5.28 -6.21 0.64
CA TYR A 96 -6.21 -5.12 0.82
C TYR A 96 -5.98 -4.13 -0.34
N ILE A 97 -6.92 -4.05 -1.27
CA ILE A 97 -6.80 -3.19 -2.46
C ILE A 97 -7.52 -1.89 -2.17
N CYS A 98 -6.78 -0.79 -2.12
CA CYS A 98 -7.31 0.52 -1.76
C CYS A 98 -7.39 1.39 -3.01
N GLU A 99 -8.61 1.58 -3.52
CA GLU A 99 -8.84 2.45 -4.67
C GLU A 99 -8.87 3.93 -4.26
N TYR A 100 -8.05 4.74 -4.92
CA TYR A 100 -8.17 6.18 -4.85
C TYR A 100 -9.25 6.65 -5.85
N GLN A 101 -10.51 6.74 -5.41
CA GLN A 101 -11.54 7.44 -6.17
C GLN A 101 -11.36 8.95 -6.02
N ARG A 102 -11.11 9.65 -7.14
CA ARG A 102 -11.31 11.09 -7.16
C ARG A 102 -12.80 11.36 -6.99
N SER A 103 -13.18 11.98 -5.87
CA SER A 103 -14.47 12.64 -5.76
C SER A 103 -14.56 13.70 -6.86
N ASN A 104 -15.53 13.53 -7.75
CA ASN A 104 -15.89 14.51 -8.79
C ASN A 104 -16.81 15.56 -8.17
#